data_AF-A0A0P8A7M6-F1
#
_entry.id   AF-A0A0P8A7M6-F1
#
_cell.length_a   1.000
_cell.length_b   1.000
_cell.length_c   1.000
_cell.angle_alpha   90.00
_cell.angle_beta   90.00
_cell.angle_gamma   90.00
#
_symmetry.space_group_name_H-M   'P 1'
#
loop_
_entity.id
_entity.type
_entity.pdbx_description
1 polymer ?
#
loop_
_entity_poly.entity_id
_entity_poly.type
_entity_poly.pdbx_seq_one_letter_code
_entity_poly.pdbx_strand_id
1 'polypeptide(L)'
;MEAIGCNNCGHLFEVQHQPQGDRISLRAIDQSPSPTWRWTGRGWQPMGREDVEIGLETWVAAVCFTLIPTAIVATAAYVFPPLPGSGWSTFPLIWTGLTFLCHGSCVVTLLMEYYQIPLSSYFRLRPFQ
;
A
#
# COMPACT_ATOMS: atom_id res chain seq x y z
N MET A 1 -22.10 -0.70 -23.19
CA MET A 1 -20.95 0.01 -22.58
C MET A 1 -20.77 1.27 -23.37
N GLU A 2 -20.71 2.43 -22.71
CA GLU A 2 -20.48 3.72 -23.35
C GLU A 2 -19.19 4.32 -22.79
N ALA A 3 -18.36 4.89 -23.66
CA ALA A 3 -17.14 5.58 -23.27
C ALA A 3 -17.32 7.08 -23.49
N ILE A 4 -16.95 7.88 -22.49
CA ILE A 4 -17.02 9.35 -22.55
C ILE A 4 -15.64 9.93 -22.30
N GLY A 5 -15.27 10.93 -23.10
CA GLY A 5 -14.02 11.67 -22.95
C GLY A 5 -14.29 13.08 -22.42
N CYS A 6 -13.52 13.53 -21.44
CA CYS A 6 -13.55 14.93 -21.04
C CYS A 6 -12.52 15.74 -21.85
N ASN A 7 -12.97 16.63 -22.72
CA ASN A 7 -12.08 17.44 -23.57
C ASN A 7 -11.18 18.41 -22.76
N ASN A 8 -11.62 18.81 -21.57
CA ASN A 8 -10.85 19.71 -20.70
C ASN A 8 -9.79 18.97 -19.88
N CYS A 9 -10.10 17.75 -19.42
CA CYS A 9 -9.21 16.97 -18.57
C CYS A 9 -8.34 15.99 -19.35
N GLY A 10 -8.65 15.72 -20.63
CA GLY A 10 -7.90 14.80 -21.48
C GLY A 10 -7.97 13.33 -21.03
N HIS A 11 -9.03 12.94 -20.32
CA HIS A 11 -9.19 11.60 -19.77
C HIS A 11 -10.43 10.89 -20.33
N LEU A 12 -10.28 9.58 -20.57
CA LEU A 12 -11.36 8.66 -20.93
C LEU A 12 -11.97 8.02 -19.68
N PHE A 13 -13.31 8.01 -19.65
CA PHE A 13 -14.11 7.38 -18.62
C PHE A 13 -15.03 6.34 -19.25
N GLU A 14 -15.19 5.22 -18.57
CA GLU A 14 -16.16 4.18 -18.89
C GLU A 14 -17.43 4.40 -18.06
N VAL A 15 -18.58 4.45 -18.74
CA VAL A 15 -19.89 4.46 -18.10
C VAL A 15 -20.34 3.00 -17.94
N GLN A 16 -20.40 2.56 -16.69
CA GLN A 16 -20.93 1.24 -16.34
C GLN A 16 -22.34 1.38 -15.78
N HIS A 17 -23.29 0.74 -16.44
CA HIS A 17 -24.66 0.58 -15.95
C HIS A 17 -24.72 -0.70 -15.13
N GLN A 18 -24.98 -0.58 -13.83
CA GLN A 18 -25.09 -1.76 -12.98
C GLN A 18 -26.51 -2.35 -13.11
N PRO A 19 -26.65 -3.63 -13.49
CA PRO A 19 -27.96 -4.26 -13.73
C PRO A 19 -28.84 -4.36 -12.46
N GLN A 20 -28.29 -4.09 -11.27
CA GLN A 20 -28.96 -4.33 -9.99
C GLN A 20 -29.71 -3.12 -9.40
N GLY A 21 -29.83 -1.99 -10.11
CA GLY A 21 -30.65 -0.90 -9.56
C GLY A 21 -30.55 0.47 -10.22
N ASP A 22 -30.49 0.54 -11.55
CA ASP A 22 -30.50 1.82 -12.29
C ASP A 22 -29.46 2.84 -11.78
N ARG A 23 -28.31 2.32 -11.34
CA ARG A 23 -27.19 3.12 -10.82
C ARG A 23 -26.14 3.28 -11.90
N ILE A 24 -25.81 4.54 -12.18
CA ILE A 24 -24.76 4.92 -13.14
C ILE A 24 -23.45 5.08 -12.37
N SER A 25 -22.43 4.32 -12.75
CA SER A 25 -21.06 4.45 -12.26
C SER A 25 -20.11 4.91 -13.36
N LEU A 26 -19.20 5.81 -13.02
CA LEU A 26 -18.12 6.29 -13.88
C LEU A 26 -16.80 5.73 -13.40
N ARG A 27 -16.02 5.12 -14.31
CA ARG A 27 -14.68 4.61 -14.02
C ARG A 27 -13.67 5.29 -14.92
N ALA A 28 -12.64 5.92 -14.37
CA ALA A 28 -11.53 6.42 -15.20
C ALA A 28 -10.69 5.24 -15.71
N ILE A 29 -10.54 5.13 -17.03
CA ILE A 29 -9.83 4.00 -17.66
C ILE A 29 -8.32 4.23 -17.66
N ASP A 30 -7.91 5.51 -17.72
CA ASP A 30 -6.52 5.90 -17.94
C ASP A 30 -5.66 5.90 -16.66
N GLN A 31 -6.25 5.59 -15.51
CA GLN A 31 -5.58 5.64 -14.21
C GLN A 31 -5.61 4.26 -13.53
N SER A 32 -4.46 3.84 -12.98
CA SER A 32 -4.34 2.65 -12.13
C SER A 32 -3.78 3.09 -10.77
N PRO A 33 -4.57 2.98 -9.68
CA PRO A 33 -5.91 2.40 -9.58
C PRO A 33 -6.98 3.28 -10.24
N SER A 34 -8.01 2.67 -10.83
CA SER A 34 -9.10 3.39 -11.53
C SER A 34 -10.07 3.99 -10.52
N PRO A 35 -10.07 5.31 -10.27
CA PRO A 35 -11.07 5.93 -9.41
C PRO A 35 -12.46 5.70 -10.02
N THR A 36 -13.39 5.28 -9.17
CA THR A 36 -14.78 5.02 -9.56
C THR A 36 -15.66 6.03 -8.84
N TRP A 37 -16.69 6.53 -9.49
CA TRP A 37 -17.69 7.42 -8.91
C TRP A 37 -19.08 6.87 -9.19
N ARG A 38 -19.98 6.97 -8.21
CA ARG A 38 -21.39 6.63 -8.39
C ARG A 38 -22.25 7.88 -8.41
N TRP A 39 -23.27 7.88 -9.26
CA TRP A 39 -24.33 8.87 -9.22
C TRP A 39 -25.37 8.47 -8.17
N THR A 40 -25.65 9.38 -7.23
CA THR A 40 -26.64 9.16 -6.16
C THR A 40 -27.99 9.82 -6.41
N GLY A 41 -28.23 10.32 -7.62
CA GLY A 41 -29.42 11.12 -7.95
C GLY A 41 -29.32 12.60 -7.57
N ARG A 42 -28.47 12.94 -6.59
CA ARG A 42 -28.21 14.34 -6.17
C ARG A 42 -26.80 14.82 -6.48
N GLY A 43 -25.85 13.90 -6.63
CA GLY A 43 -24.45 14.23 -6.88
C GLY A 43 -23.58 13.01 -7.13
N TRP A 44 -22.38 13.27 -7.63
CA TRP A 44 -21.32 12.28 -7.79
C TRP A 44 -20.66 12.02 -6.44
N GLN A 45 -20.68 10.77 -5.98
CA GLN A 45 -19.94 10.34 -4.80
C GLN A 45 -18.77 9.46 -5.25
N PRO A 46 -17.55 9.66 -4.71
CA PRO A 46 -16.45 8.76 -4.97
C PRO A 46 -16.81 7.38 -4.42
N MET A 47 -16.83 6.38 -5.31
CA MET A 47 -16.64 4.98 -4.93
C MET A 47 -15.14 4.82 -4.76
N GLY A 48 -14.63 5.26 -3.61
CA GLY A 48 -13.44 4.59 -3.06
C GLY A 48 -13.76 3.09 -3.01
N ARG A 49 -12.75 2.23 -3.19
CA ARG A 49 -12.89 0.79 -2.95
C ARG A 49 -13.80 0.59 -1.75
N GLU A 50 -15.03 0.12 -1.99
CA GLU A 50 -15.96 -0.22 -0.93
C GLU A 50 -15.22 -1.22 -0.05
N ASP A 51 -14.89 -0.77 1.15
CA ASP A 51 -14.83 -1.58 2.35
C ASP A 51 -13.84 -2.75 2.36
N VAL A 52 -12.63 -2.58 1.81
CA VAL A 52 -11.49 -3.37 2.36
C VAL A 52 -11.09 -2.71 3.67
N GLU A 53 -11.94 -2.84 4.69
CA GLU A 53 -11.58 -2.49 6.06
C GLU A 53 -10.36 -3.33 6.43
N ILE A 54 -9.28 -2.69 6.91
CA ILE A 54 -8.13 -3.42 7.44
C ILE A 54 -8.62 -4.13 8.71
N GLY A 55 -9.03 -5.39 8.55
CA GLY A 55 -9.43 -6.23 9.67
C GLY A 55 -8.25 -6.58 10.55
N LEU A 56 -8.57 -7.08 11.75
CA LEU A 56 -7.57 -7.51 12.73
C LEU A 56 -6.63 -8.58 12.16
N GLU A 57 -7.14 -9.45 11.29
CA GLU A 57 -6.37 -10.48 10.60
C GLU A 57 -5.23 -9.93 9.76
N THR A 58 -5.44 -8.78 9.12
CA THR A 58 -4.40 -8.12 8.30
C THR A 58 -3.30 -7.55 9.19
N TRP A 59 -3.67 -6.98 10.34
CA TRP A 59 -2.70 -6.52 11.35
C TRP A 59 -1.90 -7.68 11.94
N VAL A 60 -2.56 -8.80 12.26
CA VAL A 60 -1.88 -10.01 12.75
C VAL A 60 -0.90 -10.53 11.70
N ALA A 61 -1.31 -10.58 10.43
CA ALA A 61 -0.43 -10.99 9.33
C ALA A 61 0.79 -10.07 9.19
N ALA A 62 0.61 -8.74 9.28
CA ALA A 62 1.70 -7.77 9.21
C ALA A 62 2.70 -7.92 10.38
N VAL A 63 2.18 -8.13 11.59
CA VAL A 63 3.01 -8.38 12.79
C VAL A 63 3.77 -9.69 12.64
N CYS A 64 3.11 -10.78 12.25
CA CYS A 64 3.75 -12.08 12.03
C CYS A 64 4.83 -11.99 10.94
N PHE A 65 4.53 -11.33 9.82
CA PHE A 65 5.47 -11.14 8.71
C PHE A 65 6.73 -10.39 9.12
N THR A 66 6.62 -9.46 10.09
CA THR A 66 7.76 -8.71 10.60
C THR A 66 8.50 -9.47 11.70
N LEU A 67 7.77 -10.02 12.68
CA LEU A 67 8.37 -10.62 13.87
C LEU A 67 8.91 -12.03 13.66
N ILE A 68 8.27 -12.87 12.86
CA ILE A 68 8.71 -14.27 12.67
C ILE A 68 10.13 -14.33 12.07
N PRO A 69 10.42 -13.64 10.96
CA PRO A 69 11.78 -13.66 10.38
C PRO A 69 12.82 -13.08 11.35
N THR A 70 12.50 -11.96 12.01
CA THR A 70 13.38 -11.35 13.01
C THR A 70 13.62 -12.29 14.20
N ALA A 71 12.60 -12.99 14.68
CA ALA A 71 12.72 -13.94 15.78
C ALA A 71 13.59 -15.14 15.42
N ILE A 72 13.47 -15.67 14.19
CA ILE A 72 14.34 -16.75 13.69
C ILE A 72 15.80 -16.30 13.70
N VAL A 73 16.08 -15.11 13.16
CA VAL A 73 17.44 -14.56 13.10
C VAL A 73 17.99 -14.25 14.50
N ALA A 74 17.18 -13.66 15.37
CA ALA A 74 17.56 -13.37 16.76
C ALA A 74 17.84 -14.65 17.55
N THR A 75 17.02 -15.69 17.36
CA THR A 75 17.22 -16.99 17.99
C THR A 75 18.52 -17.63 17.51
N ALA A 76 18.83 -17.54 16.21
CA ALA A 76 20.12 -18.02 15.70
C ALA A 76 21.31 -17.27 16.33
N ALA A 77 21.21 -15.94 16.49
CA ALA A 77 22.22 -15.13 17.15
C ALA A 77 22.41 -15.49 18.64
N TYR A 78 21.33 -15.90 19.32
CA TYR A 78 21.36 -16.33 20.72
C TYR A 78 21.93 -17.74 20.90
N VAL A 79 21.52 -18.69 20.04
CA VAL A 79 21.96 -20.09 20.11
C VAL A 79 23.42 -20.24 19.67
N PHE A 80 23.87 -19.42 18.71
CA PHE A 80 25.23 -19.44 18.18
C PHE A 80 25.92 -18.09 18.43
N PRO A 81 26.27 -17.77 19.69
CA PRO A 81 26.89 -16.50 20.02
C PRO A 81 28.29 -16.40 19.41
N PRO A 82 28.69 -15.22 18.90
CA PRO A 82 30.01 -15.03 18.31
C PRO A 82 31.12 -15.05 19.37
N LEU A 83 32.33 -15.41 18.97
CA LEU A 83 33.48 -15.42 19.87
C LEU A 83 33.76 -14.00 20.40
N PRO A 84 33.94 -13.83 21.72
CA PRO A 84 34.27 -12.54 22.32
C PRO A 84 35.62 -12.04 21.78
N GLY A 85 35.67 -10.75 21.40
CA GLY A 85 36.86 -10.13 20.82
C GLY A 85 37.06 -10.37 19.31
N SER A 86 36.16 -11.13 18.67
CA SER A 86 36.16 -11.22 17.20
C SER A 86 35.63 -9.92 16.57
N GLY A 87 36.26 -9.48 15.49
CA GLY A 87 35.91 -8.23 14.80
C GLY A 87 34.49 -8.19 14.22
N TRP A 88 33.84 -9.35 14.07
CA TRP A 88 32.48 -9.52 13.54
C TRP A 88 31.46 -9.95 14.60
N SER A 89 31.79 -9.80 15.88
CA SER A 89 30.89 -10.15 16.99
C SER A 89 29.58 -9.35 17.00
N THR A 90 29.52 -8.19 16.34
CA THR A 90 28.31 -7.38 16.21
C THR A 90 27.43 -7.76 15.01
N PHE A 91 27.94 -8.57 14.08
CA PHE A 91 27.24 -8.93 12.84
C PHE A 91 25.85 -9.56 13.10
N PRO A 92 25.68 -10.54 14.01
CA PRO A 92 24.37 -11.15 14.25
C PRO A 92 23.33 -10.14 14.74
N LEU A 93 23.73 -9.17 15.56
CA LEU A 93 22.86 -8.10 16.05
C LEU A 93 22.46 -7.14 14.93
N ILE A 94 23.43 -6.70 14.12
CA ILE A 94 23.17 -5.85 12.95
C ILE A 94 22.22 -6.56 11.98
N TRP A 95 22.46 -7.84 11.72
CA TRP A 95 21.64 -8.65 10.81
C TRP A 95 20.21 -8.85 11.32
N THR A 96 20.04 -9.04 12.63
CA THR A 96 18.71 -9.09 13.27
C THR A 96 17.96 -7.77 13.06
N GLY A 97 18.61 -6.64 13.33
CA GLY A 97 18.05 -5.31 13.12
C GLY A 97 17.68 -5.05 11.65
N LEU A 98 18.57 -5.40 10.73
CA LEU A 98 18.33 -5.26 9.29
C LEU A 98 17.13 -6.10 8.83
N THR A 99 17.01 -7.33 9.34
CA THR A 99 15.86 -8.21 9.04
C THR A 99 14.55 -7.55 9.46
N PHE A 100 14.50 -6.99 10.67
CA PHE A 100 13.32 -6.25 11.15
C PHE A 100 13.00 -5.04 10.27
N LEU A 101 14.01 -4.23 9.94
CA LEU A 101 13.83 -3.03 9.11
C LEU A 101 13.36 -3.37 7.70
N CYS A 102 13.91 -4.39 7.06
CA CYS A 102 13.50 -4.82 5.72
C CYS A 102 12.03 -5.28 5.71
N HIS A 103 11.64 -6.19 6.62
CA HIS A 103 10.26 -6.67 6.65
C HIS A 103 9.27 -5.57 7.05
N GLY A 104 9.64 -4.74 8.04
CA GLY A 104 8.87 -3.57 8.43
C GLY A 104 8.71 -2.56 7.28
N SER A 105 9.74 -2.35 6.46
CA SER A 105 9.66 -1.48 5.29
C SER A 105 8.66 -2.00 4.25
N CYS A 106 8.59 -3.32 4.03
CA CYS A 106 7.59 -3.91 3.14
C CYS A 106 6.17 -3.61 3.63
N VAL A 107 5.91 -3.79 4.93
CA VAL A 107 4.61 -3.47 5.55
C VAL A 107 4.29 -1.98 5.40
N VAL A 108 5.25 -1.10 5.68
CA VAL A 108 5.08 0.36 5.55
C VAL A 108 4.77 0.75 4.10
N THR A 109 5.48 0.20 3.11
CA THR A 109 5.21 0.45 1.69
C THR A 109 3.82 -0.02 1.29
N LEU A 110 3.39 -1.21 1.74
CA LEU A 110 2.03 -1.71 1.50
C LEU A 110 0.96 -0.81 2.12
N LEU A 111 1.19 -0.32 3.35
CA LEU A 111 0.28 0.63 3.99
C LEU A 111 0.23 1.96 3.23
N MET A 112 1.37 2.48 2.78
CA MET A 112 1.41 3.71 1.97
C MET A 112 0.64 3.55 0.66
N GLU A 113 0.76 2.40 -0.01
CA GLU A 113 0.01 2.07 -1.22
C GLU A 113 -1.49 1.92 -0.92
N TYR A 114 -1.85 1.25 0.18
CA TYR A 114 -3.24 1.12 0.61
C TYR A 114 -3.89 2.48 0.88
N TYR A 115 -3.21 3.36 1.62
CA TYR A 115 -3.68 4.71 1.92
C TYR A 115 -3.47 5.72 0.78
N GLN A 116 -2.96 5.27 -0.37
CA GLN A 116 -2.67 6.11 -1.54
C GLN A 116 -1.83 7.36 -1.18
N ILE A 117 -0.90 7.25 -0.22
CA ILE A 117 -0.06 8.38 0.20
C ILE A 117 0.93 8.68 -0.93
N PRO A 118 0.79 9.79 -1.67
CA PRO A 118 1.58 10.03 -2.86
C PRO A 118 2.91 10.67 -2.50
N LEU A 119 3.83 9.89 -1.91
CA LEU A 119 5.16 10.37 -1.50
C LEU A 119 5.94 10.98 -2.68
N SER A 120 5.81 10.42 -3.88
CA SER A 120 6.46 10.93 -5.10
C SER A 120 5.95 12.31 -5.51
N SER A 121 4.68 12.62 -5.27
CA SER A 121 4.11 13.95 -5.50
C SER A 121 4.65 14.97 -4.49
N TYR A 122 4.88 14.56 -3.24
CA TYR A 122 5.45 15.44 -2.22
C TYR A 122 6.90 15.84 -2.53
N PHE A 123 7.73 14.90 -3.00
CA PHE A 123 9.11 15.20 -3.39
C PHE A 123 9.22 15.96 -4.72
N ARG A 124 8.23 15.84 -5.62
CA ARG A 124 8.16 16.62 -6.87
C ARG A 124 7.77 18.08 -6.66
N LEU A 125 7.13 18.42 -5.53
CA LEU A 125 6.73 19.79 -5.18
C LEU A 125 7.80 20.62 -4.48
N ARG A 126 9.03 20.09 -4.32
CA ARG A 126 10.20 20.92 -4.02
C ARG A 126 10.96 21.19 -5.31
N PRO A 127 10.62 22.23 -6.09
CA PRO A 127 11.62 22.82 -6.95
C PRO A 127 12.79 23.23 -6.04
N PHE A 128 13.96 22.69 -6.31
CA PHE A 128 15.22 23.28 -5.86
C PHE A 128 15.19 24.73 -6.37
N GLN A 129 14.98 25.70 -5.46
CA GLN A 129 15.36 27.09 -5.71
C GLN A 129 16.84 27.25 -5.41
#